data_AF-A0A662RQE7-F1
#
_entry.id   AF-A0A662RQE7-F1
#
_cell.length_a   1.000
_cell.length_b   1.000
_cell.length_c   1.000
_cell.angle_alpha   90.00
_cell.angle_beta   90.00
_cell.angle_gamma   90.00
#
_symmetry.space_group_name_H-M   'P 1'
#
loop_
_entity.id
_entity.type
_entity.pdbx_description
1 polymer ?
#
loop_
_entity_poly.entity_id
_entity_poly.type
_entity_poly.pdbx_seq_one_letter_code
_entity_poly.pdbx_strand_id
1 'polypeptide(L)'
;SVVLIAILLVILLSGIPLNILLQAFFWWFMINGSLSAIGVVVARGHPLSALTAFAMAPLTSLSPFLAAGWFAGLMEARLRGPTAEDAKSILNVESLRDLMSNSMFKIILVAACANIGSMIGTFLGAYVVLHTVGLNIHQIWSGLKILI
;
A
#
# COMPACT_ATOMS: atom_id res chain seq x y z
N SER A 1 -10.02 0.97 -13.27
CA SER A 1 -9.00 -0.08 -13.16
C SER A 1 -9.11 -1.13 -14.27
N VAL A 2 -9.19 -0.72 -15.55
CA VAL A 2 -9.29 -1.65 -16.70
C VAL A 2 -8.02 -2.51 -16.82
N VAL A 3 -6.86 -1.91 -16.53
CA VAL A 3 -5.55 -2.60 -16.53
C VAL A 3 -5.48 -3.72 -15.50
N LEU A 4 -6.00 -3.52 -14.28
CA LEU A 4 -6.02 -4.56 -13.25
C LEU A 4 -6.91 -5.73 -13.64
N ILE A 5 -8.11 -5.44 -14.15
CA ILE A 5 -9.05 -6.47 -14.62
C ILE A 5 -8.42 -7.23 -15.78
N ALA A 6 -7.74 -6.54 -16.71
CA ALA A 6 -7.00 -7.17 -17.79
C ALA A 6 -5.86 -8.08 -17.29
N ILE A 7 -5.05 -7.63 -16.33
CA ILE A 7 -3.99 -8.44 -15.71
C ILE A 7 -4.58 -9.68 -15.02
N LEU A 8 -5.66 -9.52 -14.24
CA LEU A 8 -6.30 -10.63 -13.56
C LEU A 8 -6.89 -11.64 -14.58
N LEU A 9 -7.53 -11.16 -15.65
CA LEU A 9 -8.05 -12.01 -16.72
C LEU A 9 -6.92 -12.75 -17.44
N VAL A 10 -5.80 -12.09 -17.75
CA VAL A 10 -4.62 -12.74 -18.36
C VAL A 10 -4.08 -13.85 -17.45
N ILE A 11 -3.99 -13.61 -16.14
CA ILE A 11 -3.49 -14.60 -15.17
C ILE A 11 -4.48 -15.78 -15.02
N LEU A 12 -5.80 -15.52 -15.04
CA LEU A 12 -6.81 -16.57 -14.98
C LEU A 12 -6.87 -17.43 -16.25
N LEU A 13 -6.68 -16.81 -17.42
CA LEU A 13 -6.72 -17.48 -18.72
C LEU A 13 -5.41 -18.19 -19.11
N SER A 14 -4.31 -17.91 -18.41
CA SER A 14 -2.99 -18.52 -18.69
C SER A 14 -2.83 -19.95 -18.14
N GLY A 15 -3.87 -20.52 -17.52
CA GLY A 15 -3.86 -21.90 -17.03
C GLY A 15 -2.99 -22.11 -15.79
N ILE A 16 -2.62 -21.03 -15.10
CA ILE A 16 -1.84 -21.09 -13.86
C ILE A 16 -2.69 -21.75 -12.78
N PRO A 17 -2.19 -22.80 -12.09
CA PRO A 17 -2.88 -23.44 -10.99
C PRO A 17 -3.31 -22.45 -9.89
N LEU A 18 -4.54 -22.60 -9.37
CA LEU A 18 -5.10 -21.69 -8.36
C LEU A 18 -4.24 -21.60 -7.09
N ASN A 19 -3.58 -22.69 -6.69
CA ASN A 19 -2.68 -22.70 -5.52
C ASN A 19 -1.46 -21.77 -5.70
N ILE A 20 -0.92 -21.70 -6.92
CA ILE A 20 0.22 -20.85 -7.28
C ILE A 20 -0.19 -19.37 -7.23
N LEU A 21 -1.37 -19.08 -7.79
CA LEU A 21 -2.03 -17.77 -7.74
C LEU A 21 -2.28 -17.29 -6.30
N LEU A 22 -2.83 -18.16 -5.44
CA LEU A 22 -3.09 -17.86 -4.04
C LEU A 22 -1.79 -17.62 -3.26
N GLN A 23 -0.74 -18.40 -3.53
CA GLN A 23 0.57 -18.19 -2.90
C GLN A 23 1.21 -16.87 -3.33
N ALA A 24 1.12 -16.51 -4.60
CA ALA A 24 1.57 -15.22 -5.12
C ALA A 24 0.82 -14.06 -4.43
N PHE A 25 -0.51 -14.15 -4.39
CA PHE A 25 -1.33 -13.13 -3.74
C PHE A 25 -1.04 -13.02 -2.24
N PHE A 26 -0.83 -14.15 -1.54
CA PHE A 26 -0.47 -14.17 -0.13
C PHE A 26 0.83 -13.42 0.14
N TRP A 27 1.91 -13.73 -0.59
CA TRP A 27 3.20 -13.06 -0.42
C TRP A 27 3.12 -11.58 -0.76
N TRP A 28 2.46 -11.23 -1.86
CA TRP A 28 2.21 -9.84 -2.24
C TRP A 28 1.47 -9.08 -1.13
N PHE A 29 0.36 -9.65 -0.64
CA PHE A 29 -0.49 -9.05 0.37
C PHE A 29 0.29 -8.83 1.68
N MET A 30 0.99 -9.86 2.15
CA MET A 30 1.74 -9.81 3.40
C MET A 30 2.90 -8.81 3.34
N ILE A 31 3.69 -8.80 2.27
CA ILE A 31 4.84 -7.90 2.15
C ILE A 31 4.38 -6.44 2.00
N ASN A 32 3.42 -6.19 1.11
CA ASN A 32 2.96 -4.84 0.81
C ASN A 32 2.18 -4.25 1.99
N GLY A 33 1.24 -5.01 2.54
CA GLY A 33 0.47 -4.61 3.72
C GLY A 33 1.37 -4.34 4.92
N SER A 34 2.29 -5.25 5.24
CA SER A 34 3.14 -5.10 6.44
C SER A 34 4.07 -3.90 6.34
N LEU A 35 4.71 -3.66 5.20
CA LEU A 35 5.58 -2.50 5.01
C LEU A 35 4.82 -1.18 5.09
N SER A 36 3.61 -1.12 4.54
CA SER A 36 2.75 0.06 4.69
C SER A 36 2.35 0.30 6.15
N ALA A 37 1.98 -0.76 6.87
CA ALA A 37 1.65 -0.69 8.30
C ALA A 37 2.86 -0.28 9.16
N ILE A 38 4.05 -0.80 8.86
CA ILE A 38 5.31 -0.36 9.49
C ILE A 38 5.53 1.13 9.25
N GLY A 39 5.24 1.64 8.05
CA GLY A 39 5.26 3.08 7.77
C GLY A 39 4.37 3.88 8.73
N VAL A 40 3.15 3.41 9.01
CA VAL A 40 2.27 4.05 10.00
C VAL A 40 2.84 3.98 11.42
N VAL A 41 3.42 2.84 11.80
CA VAL A 41 4.06 2.66 13.12
C VAL A 41 5.26 3.60 13.29
N VAL A 42 6.09 3.75 12.25
CA VAL A 42 7.22 4.69 12.22
C VAL A 42 6.74 6.13 12.34
N ALA A 43 5.64 6.48 11.67
CA ALA A 43 4.97 7.77 11.84
C ALA A 43 4.33 7.93 13.23
N ARG A 44 4.38 6.91 14.10
CA ARG A 44 3.72 6.82 15.42
C ARG A 44 2.21 7.10 15.30
N GLY A 45 1.60 6.59 14.23
CA GLY A 45 0.17 6.67 13.98
C GLY A 45 -0.62 5.71 14.86
N HIS A 46 -1.95 5.79 14.80
CA HIS A 46 -2.83 4.93 15.56
C HIS A 46 -2.81 3.49 15.03
N PRO A 47 -2.93 2.45 15.89
CA PRO A 47 -2.95 1.05 15.45
C PRO A 47 -4.03 0.74 14.39
N LEU A 48 -5.21 1.35 14.51
CA LEU A 48 -6.27 1.21 13.50
C LEU A 48 -5.91 1.80 12.13
N SER A 49 -5.12 2.87 12.11
CA SER A 49 -4.56 3.44 10.87
C SER A 49 -3.54 2.49 10.24
N ALA A 50 -2.75 1.79 11.06
CA ALA A 50 -1.82 0.76 10.60
C ALA A 50 -2.55 -0.46 10.02
N LEU A 51 -3.64 -0.91 10.66
CA LEU A 51 -4.50 -1.97 10.12
C LEU A 51 -5.16 -1.56 8.79
N THR A 52 -5.57 -0.30 8.69
CA THR A 52 -6.13 0.26 7.47
C THR A 52 -5.09 0.30 6.36
N ALA A 53 -3.87 0.77 6.65
CA ALA A 53 -2.74 0.74 5.72
C ALA A 53 -2.43 -0.69 5.25
N PHE A 54 -2.37 -1.64 6.18
CA PHE A 54 -2.13 -3.06 5.90
C PHE A 54 -3.15 -3.63 4.90
N ALA A 55 -4.44 -3.40 5.14
CA ALA A 55 -5.51 -3.93 4.31
C ALA A 55 -5.59 -3.24 2.94
N MET A 56 -5.37 -1.92 2.91
CA MET A 56 -5.54 -1.13 1.69
C MET A 56 -4.32 -1.17 0.77
N ALA A 57 -3.11 -1.34 1.30
CA ALA A 57 -1.89 -1.26 0.51
C ALA A 57 -1.86 -2.22 -0.71
N PRO A 58 -2.17 -3.52 -0.55
CA PRO A 58 -2.21 -4.45 -1.68
C PRO A 58 -3.27 -4.10 -2.72
N LEU A 59 -4.40 -3.52 -2.31
CA LEU A 59 -5.48 -3.08 -3.20
C LEU A 59 -5.12 -1.79 -3.95
N THR A 60 -4.47 -0.87 -3.25
CA THR A 60 -4.08 0.44 -3.79
C THR A 60 -2.95 0.33 -4.81
N SER A 61 -2.00 -0.58 -4.61
CA SER A 61 -0.95 -0.84 -5.61
C SER A 61 -1.47 -1.31 -6.97
N LEU A 62 -2.73 -1.75 -7.05
CA LEU A 62 -3.39 -2.17 -8.28
C LEU A 62 -4.09 -1.02 -9.03
N SER A 63 -4.15 0.17 -8.42
CA SER A 63 -4.74 1.36 -9.01
C SER A 63 -3.87 2.59 -8.70
N PRO A 64 -3.21 3.20 -9.69
CA PRO A 64 -2.35 4.37 -9.45
C PRO A 64 -3.10 5.59 -8.87
N PHE A 65 -4.44 5.58 -8.89
CA PHE A 65 -5.28 6.62 -8.32
C PHE A 65 -5.62 6.42 -6.84
N LEU A 66 -5.41 5.22 -6.30
CA LEU A 66 -5.67 4.89 -4.89
C LEU A 66 -4.31 4.75 -4.21
N ALA A 67 -4.07 5.46 -3.11
CA ALA A 67 -2.85 5.28 -2.31
C ALA A 67 -3.21 4.87 -0.89
N ALA A 68 -2.50 3.87 -0.36
CA ALA A 68 -2.70 3.31 0.99
C ALA A 68 -2.76 4.41 2.06
N GLY A 69 -1.92 5.44 1.90
CA GLY A 69 -1.82 6.58 2.79
C GLY A 69 -3.08 7.44 2.86
N TRP A 70 -3.89 7.55 1.80
CA TRP A 70 -5.15 8.28 1.89
C TRP A 70 -6.13 7.62 2.85
N PHE A 71 -6.20 6.28 2.81
CA PHE A 71 -7.06 5.51 3.72
C PHE A 71 -6.52 5.55 5.15
N ALA A 72 -5.22 5.33 5.32
CA ALA A 72 -4.57 5.40 6.64
C ALA A 72 -4.67 6.80 7.25
N GLY A 73 -4.45 7.84 6.45
CA GLY A 73 -4.58 9.24 6.85
C GLY A 73 -6.02 9.62 7.18
N LEU A 74 -7.01 9.16 6.40
CA LEU A 74 -8.42 9.39 6.73
C LEU A 74 -8.81 8.70 8.04
N MET A 75 -8.32 7.48 8.28
CA MET A 75 -8.53 6.78 9.55
C MET A 75 -7.88 7.53 10.71
N GLU A 76 -6.63 7.98 10.55
CA GLU A 76 -5.93 8.81 11.55
C GLU A 76 -6.68 10.11 11.83
N ALA A 77 -7.22 10.75 10.79
CA ALA A 77 -8.00 11.99 10.90
C ALA A 77 -9.28 11.78 11.70
N ARG A 78 -9.99 10.67 11.46
CA ARG A 78 -11.18 10.32 12.25
C ARG A 78 -10.87 10.08 13.72
N LEU A 79 -9.70 9.52 14.02
CA LEU A 79 -9.30 9.17 15.39
C LEU A 79 -8.75 10.37 16.16
N ARG A 80 -8.07 11.30 15.48
CA ARG A 80 -7.51 12.51 16.10
C ARG A 80 -8.46 13.70 16.13
N GLY A 81 -9.38 13.80 15.17
CA GLY A 81 -10.30 14.93 15.04
C GLY A 81 -9.57 16.28 14.85
N PRO A 82 -8.80 16.47 13.77
CA PRO A 82 -8.03 17.70 13.56
C PRO A 82 -8.95 18.91 13.41
N THR A 83 -8.52 20.04 13.94
CA THR A 83 -9.21 21.33 13.85
C THR A 83 -8.57 22.24 12.80
N ALA A 84 -9.28 23.31 12.42
CA ALA A 84 -8.69 24.34 11.56
C ALA A 84 -7.49 25.05 12.22
N GLU A 85 -7.43 25.09 13.55
CA GLU A 85 -6.31 25.65 14.30
C GLU A 85 -5.07 24.75 14.22
N ASP A 86 -5.25 23.42 14.21
CA ASP A 86 -4.16 22.47 13.96
C ASP A 86 -3.50 22.71 12.60
N ALA A 87 -4.28 23.02 11.56
CA ALA A 87 -3.74 23.33 10.24
C ALA A 87 -2.92 24.63 10.22
N LYS A 88 -3.39 25.68 10.93
CA LYS A 88 -2.67 26.95 11.03
C LYS A 88 -1.40 26.84 11.85
N SER A 89 -1.45 26.07 12.93
CA SER A 89 -0.31 25.94 13.84
C SER A 89 0.90 25.26 13.21
N ILE A 90 0.73 24.43 12.15
CA ILE A 90 1.83 23.87 11.35
C ILE A 90 2.79 24.94 10.82
N LEU A 91 2.29 26.14 10.50
CA LEU A 91 3.09 27.23 9.95
C LEU A 91 3.91 27.98 11.00
N ASN A 92 3.54 27.83 12.28
CA ASN A 92 4.09 28.60 13.40
C ASN A 92 5.00 27.75 14.29
N VAL A 93 5.47 26.59 13.80
CA VAL A 93 6.24 25.64 14.60
C VAL A 93 7.74 25.86 14.41
N GLU A 94 8.49 25.98 15.51
CA GLU A 94 9.94 26.18 15.49
C GLU A 94 10.76 24.88 15.63
N SER A 95 10.11 23.76 15.97
CA SER A 95 10.79 22.48 16.16
C SER A 95 10.04 21.28 15.57
N LEU A 96 10.79 20.27 15.12
CA LEU A 96 10.23 19.00 14.64
C LEU A 96 9.45 18.25 15.72
N ARG A 97 9.80 18.46 17.00
CA ARG A 97 9.13 17.81 18.13
C ARG A 97 7.72 18.36 18.30
N ASP A 98 7.56 19.66 18.19
CA ASP A 98 6.26 20.32 18.29
C ASP A 98 5.39 19.98 17.07
N LEU A 99 6.01 19.87 15.89
CA LEU A 99 5.31 19.47 14.67
C LEU A 99 4.76 18.04 14.78
N MET A 100 5.53 17.12 15.36
CA MET A 100 5.09 15.75 15.68
C MET A 100 3.97 15.67 16.72
N SER A 101 3.73 16.72 17.50
CA SER A 101 2.62 16.79 18.46
C SER A 101 1.31 17.27 17.82
N ASN A 102 1.39 17.92 16.66
CA ASN A 102 0.24 18.47 15.94
C ASN A 102 -0.58 17.36 15.24
N SER A 103 -1.91 17.39 15.45
CA SER A 103 -2.82 16.37 14.90
C SER A 103 -2.86 16.36 13.38
N MET A 104 -2.88 17.53 12.72
CA MET A 104 -2.93 17.65 11.26
C MET A 104 -1.63 17.16 10.62
N PHE A 105 -0.48 17.54 11.17
CA PHE A 105 0.82 17.05 10.69
C PHE A 105 0.92 15.53 10.82
N LYS A 106 0.44 14.97 11.94
CA LYS A 106 0.46 13.52 12.16
C LYS A 106 -0.33 12.74 11.13
N ILE A 107 -1.49 13.27 10.72
CA ILE A 107 -2.31 12.68 9.65
C ILE A 107 -1.53 12.63 8.33
N ILE A 108 -0.90 13.75 7.95
CA ILE A 108 -0.10 13.86 6.72
C ILE A 108 1.09 12.91 6.78
N LEU A 109 1.80 12.87 7.91
CA LEU A 109 2.96 12.01 8.12
C LEU A 109 2.58 10.52 8.03
N VAL A 110 1.47 10.12 8.67
CA VAL A 110 0.95 8.75 8.57
C VAL A 110 0.64 8.38 7.13
N ALA A 111 -0.03 9.26 6.39
CA ALA A 111 -0.34 9.04 4.98
C ALA A 111 0.95 8.89 4.14
N ALA A 112 1.92 9.78 4.32
CA ALA A 112 3.18 9.76 3.58
C ALA A 112 3.99 8.50 3.87
N CYS A 113 4.18 8.14 5.14
CA CYS A 113 4.95 6.96 5.52
C CYS A 113 4.26 5.65 5.08
N ALA A 114 2.93 5.57 5.13
CA ALA A 114 2.18 4.42 4.61
C ALA A 114 2.37 4.26 3.09
N ASN A 115 2.40 5.37 2.34
CA ASN A 115 2.66 5.35 0.90
C ASN A 115 4.08 4.89 0.57
N ILE A 116 5.09 5.37 1.31
CA ILE A 116 6.47 4.92 1.15
C ILE A 116 6.58 3.41 1.41
N GLY A 117 5.97 2.94 2.51
CA GLY A 117 5.94 1.52 2.84
C GLY A 117 5.27 0.68 1.75
N SER A 118 4.13 1.12 1.22
CA SER A 118 3.43 0.42 0.13
C SER A 118 4.23 0.44 -1.19
N MET A 119 4.94 1.53 -1.50
CA MET A 119 5.81 1.61 -2.66
C MET A 119 6.95 0.59 -2.58
N ILE A 120 7.65 0.55 -1.45
CA ILE A 120 8.72 -0.44 -1.21
C ILE A 120 8.14 -1.86 -1.28
N GLY A 121 6.99 -2.07 -0.65
CA GLY A 121 6.31 -3.36 -0.64
C GLY A 121 5.79 -3.81 -1.99
N THR A 122 5.49 -2.88 -2.90
CA THR A 122 5.14 -3.19 -4.30
C THR A 122 6.36 -3.78 -5.02
N PHE A 123 7.53 -3.15 -4.94
CA PHE A 123 8.73 -3.67 -5.60
C PHE A 123 9.22 -4.97 -4.96
N LEU A 124 9.28 -5.03 -3.64
CA LEU A 124 9.73 -6.23 -2.92
C LEU A 124 8.74 -7.39 -3.07
N GLY A 125 7.43 -7.11 -2.98
CA GLY A 125 6.38 -8.10 -3.19
C GLY A 125 6.43 -8.69 -4.59
N ALA A 126 6.59 -7.85 -5.62
CA ALA A 126 6.77 -8.32 -6.99
C ALA A 126 8.00 -9.22 -7.14
N TYR A 127 9.14 -8.80 -6.59
CA TYR A 127 10.38 -9.59 -6.60
C TYR A 127 10.21 -10.96 -5.93
N VAL A 128 9.63 -11.00 -4.73
CA VAL A 128 9.42 -12.23 -3.98
C VAL A 128 8.43 -13.16 -4.69
N VAL A 129 7.35 -12.61 -5.25
CA VAL A 129 6.38 -13.40 -6.03
C VAL A 129 7.05 -14.02 -7.25
N LEU A 130 7.81 -13.25 -8.04
CA LEU A 130 8.50 -13.76 -9.22
C LEU A 130 9.49 -14.88 -8.87
N HIS A 131 10.23 -14.73 -7.77
CA HIS A 131 11.25 -15.72 -7.38
C HIS A 131 10.66 -16.96 -6.70
N THR A 132 9.69 -16.79 -5.80
CA THR A 132 9.15 -17.88 -4.94
C THR A 132 8.18 -18.78 -5.70
N VAL A 133 7.41 -18.18 -6.61
CA VAL A 133 6.34 -18.87 -7.32
C VAL A 133 6.88 -19.58 -8.58
N GLY A 134 8.17 -19.38 -8.91
CA GLY A 134 8.81 -19.99 -10.07
C GLY A 134 8.27 -19.48 -11.40
N LEU A 135 7.53 -18.36 -11.38
CA LEU A 135 6.95 -17.74 -12.58
C LEU A 135 8.07 -17.19 -13.44
N ASN A 136 8.43 -17.93 -14.47
CA ASN A 136 9.35 -17.45 -15.49
C ASN A 136 8.66 -16.34 -16.30
N ILE A 137 9.40 -15.26 -16.57
CA ILE A 137 8.93 -14.17 -17.46
C ILE A 137 8.45 -14.73 -18.81
N HIS A 138 9.03 -15.86 -19.22
CA HIS A 138 8.67 -16.59 -20.43
C HIS A 138 7.23 -17.13 -20.39
N GLN A 139 6.77 -17.67 -19.25
CA GLN A 139 5.40 -18.20 -19.11
C GLN A 139 4.35 -17.08 -19.15
N ILE A 140 4.66 -15.93 -18.53
CA ILE A 140 3.82 -14.74 -18.57
C ILE A 140 3.71 -14.23 -20.02
N TRP A 141 4.86 -14.18 -20.73
CA TRP A 141 4.91 -13.75 -22.12
C TRP A 141 4.16 -14.68 -23.07
N SER A 142 4.27 -16.01 -22.88
CA SER A 142 3.50 -16.98 -23.68
C SER A 142 2.00 -16.87 -23.43
N GLY A 143 1.57 -16.65 -22.18
CA GLY A 143 0.16 -16.41 -21.87
C GLY A 143 -0.36 -15.12 -22.51
N LEU A 144 0.46 -14.07 -22.56
CA LEU A 144 0.12 -12.81 -23.22
C LEU A 144 -0.07 -12.99 -24.73
N LYS A 145 0.79 -13.76 -25.39
CA LYS A 145 0.71 -14.05 -26.83
C LYS A 145 -0.53 -14.82 -27.25
N ILE A 146 -1.21 -15.50 -26.34
CA ILE A 146 -2.48 -16.18 -26.64
C ILE A 146 -3.64 -15.17 -26.75
N LEU A 147 -3.48 -13.98 -26.15
CA LEU A 147 -4.51 -12.95 -26.03
C LEU A 147 -4.34 -11.77 -27.01
N ILE A 148 -3.18 -11.65 -27.68
CA ILE A 148 -2.87 -10.65 -28.71
C ILE A 148 -2.81 -11.35 -30.06
#